data_AF-A0A939QUB7-F1
#
_entry.id   AF-A0A939QUB7-F1
#
_cell.length_a   1.000
_cell.length_b   1.000
_cell.length_c   1.000
_cell.angle_alpha   90.00
_cell.angle_beta   90.00
_cell.angle_gamma   90.00
#
_symmetry.space_group_name_H-M   'P 1'
#
loop_
_entity.id
_entity.type
_entity.pdbx_description
1 polymer ?
#
loop_
_entity_poly.entity_id
_entity_poly.type
_entity_poly.pdbx_seq_one_letter_code
_entity_poly.pdbx_strand_id
1 'polypeptide(L)'
;MTEQGWIPVALSASIEAGTSAGAVIDGAEVVVWRDNKNAAHVWEDRCPHRGMRMSFGFVRGDHIACLYHGWAYDTAGQCQYIPAHPDLEVPKTIKIPTYSTVEKNGIIWTALTEGADIAGVPDVAADATPVRSLYVDCTPATALAALKTTSLPQPSGPAIPAALDAVLHNCWRLTAGNTEVLIACQSIGNNRTGLHIVLLGATAHTAALRAPLARWAEQLRHALENSATPAMAEVA
;
A
#
# COMPACT_ATOMS: atom_id res chain seq x y z
N MET A 1 -2.28 13.64 15.55
CA MET A 1 -1.77 12.43 16.24
C MET A 1 -2.81 11.35 15.99
N THR A 2 -2.73 10.70 14.83
CA THR A 2 -3.63 9.61 14.44
C THR A 2 -3.27 8.36 15.24
N GLU A 3 -4.28 7.58 15.62
CA GLU A 3 -4.14 6.39 16.46
C GLU A 3 -3.08 5.41 15.92
N GLN A 4 -2.30 4.86 16.85
CA GLN A 4 -1.25 3.89 16.64
C GLN A 4 -1.83 2.63 15.97
N GLY A 5 -1.68 2.49 14.67
CA GLY A 5 -2.23 1.37 13.93
C GLY A 5 -1.41 1.02 12.70
N TRP A 6 -1.57 -0.21 12.23
CA TRP A 6 -0.97 -0.67 10.98
C TRP A 6 -1.76 -0.12 9.79
N ILE A 7 -1.03 0.45 8.84
CA ILE A 7 -1.55 1.14 7.66
C ILE A 7 -1.08 0.36 6.43
N PRO A 8 -1.99 -0.06 5.54
CA PRO A 8 -1.59 -0.68 4.30
C PRO A 8 -0.98 0.40 3.39
N VAL A 9 0.14 0.09 2.72
CA VAL A 9 0.83 1.07 1.86
C VAL A 9 0.99 0.61 0.42
N ALA A 10 1.03 -0.70 0.19
CA ALA A 10 1.13 -1.28 -1.15
C ALA A 10 0.67 -2.74 -1.15
N LEU A 11 0.28 -3.25 -2.32
CA LEU A 11 0.27 -4.68 -2.54
C LEU A 11 1.72 -5.19 -2.60
N SER A 12 2.01 -6.32 -1.97
CA SER A 12 3.34 -6.92 -1.96
C SER A 12 3.89 -7.12 -3.37
N ALA A 13 3.05 -7.66 -4.27
CA ALA A 13 3.41 -7.91 -5.66
C ALA A 13 3.59 -6.65 -6.52
N SER A 14 3.25 -5.45 -6.01
CA SER A 14 3.49 -4.19 -6.72
C SER A 14 4.89 -3.63 -6.48
N ILE A 15 5.63 -4.17 -5.50
CA ILE A 15 7.00 -3.78 -5.20
C ILE A 15 7.89 -4.99 -5.47
N GLU A 16 8.48 -5.04 -6.66
CA GLU A 16 9.37 -6.12 -7.07
C GLU A 16 10.71 -6.05 -6.35
N ALA A 17 11.40 -7.19 -6.21
CA ALA A 17 12.73 -7.22 -5.60
C ALA A 17 13.71 -6.32 -6.36
N GLY A 18 14.43 -5.46 -5.65
CA GLY A 18 15.33 -4.48 -6.24
C GLY A 18 14.64 -3.23 -6.80
N THR A 19 13.40 -2.95 -6.40
CA THR A 19 12.64 -1.75 -6.82
C THR A 19 12.14 -0.92 -5.65
N SER A 20 11.76 0.32 -5.94
CA SER A 20 11.18 1.27 -5.00
C SER A 20 10.00 2.01 -5.63
N ALA A 21 9.04 2.42 -4.81
CA ALA A 21 7.92 3.26 -5.20
C ALA A 21 7.59 4.26 -4.09
N GLY A 22 7.08 5.43 -4.48
CA GLY A 22 6.57 6.43 -3.54
C GLY A 22 5.13 6.12 -3.16
N ALA A 23 4.79 6.37 -1.90
CA ALA A 23 3.44 6.32 -1.38
C ALA A 23 3.21 7.51 -0.42
N VAL A 24 1.96 7.77 -0.07
CA VAL A 24 1.60 8.85 0.85
C VAL A 24 0.59 8.34 1.87
N ILE A 25 0.82 8.65 3.14
CA ILE A 25 -0.03 8.24 4.27
C ILE A 25 -0.41 9.50 5.04
N ASP A 26 -1.69 9.86 5.04
CA ASP A 26 -2.20 11.09 5.69
C ASP A 26 -1.36 12.35 5.37
N GLY A 27 -0.91 12.47 4.12
CA GLY A 27 -0.06 13.56 3.63
C GLY A 27 1.44 13.39 3.88
N ALA A 28 1.89 12.40 4.65
CA ALA A 28 3.31 12.07 4.83
C ALA A 28 3.83 11.24 3.64
N GLU A 29 4.94 11.67 3.03
CA GLU A 29 5.57 10.97 1.91
C GLU A 29 6.47 9.84 2.41
N VAL A 30 6.23 8.62 1.93
CA VAL A 30 6.99 7.43 2.30
C VAL A 30 7.50 6.70 1.07
N VAL A 31 8.68 6.11 1.14
CA VAL A 31 9.19 5.19 0.13
C VAL A 31 8.93 3.77 0.59
N VAL A 32 8.34 2.95 -0.29
CA VAL A 32 8.25 1.51 -0.14
C VAL A 32 9.26 0.89 -1.09
N TRP A 33 10.19 0.10 -0.59
CA TRP A 33 11.19 -0.55 -1.43
C TRP A 33 11.45 -1.99 -0.98
N ARG A 34 11.92 -2.81 -1.91
CA ARG A 34 12.21 -4.23 -1.63
C ARG A 34 13.65 -4.54 -1.95
N ASP A 35 14.37 -5.08 -0.99
CA ASP A 35 15.75 -5.52 -1.18
C ASP A 35 15.83 -6.77 -2.08
N ASN A 36 17.05 -7.12 -2.49
CA ASN A 36 17.29 -8.32 -3.30
C ASN A 36 17.13 -9.65 -2.52
N LYS A 37 16.97 -9.61 -1.19
CA LYS A 37 16.58 -10.76 -0.35
C LYS A 37 15.06 -10.87 -0.21
N ASN A 38 14.32 -10.06 -0.97
CA ASN A 38 12.87 -10.03 -1.03
C ASN A 38 12.20 -9.49 0.25
N ALA A 39 12.91 -8.77 1.12
CA ALA A 39 12.31 -8.09 2.27
C ALA A 39 11.86 -6.67 1.91
N ALA A 40 10.64 -6.31 2.32
CA ALA A 40 10.05 -5.00 2.11
C ALA A 40 10.42 -4.05 3.26
N HIS A 41 10.67 -2.79 2.91
CA HIS A 41 11.09 -1.72 3.81
C HIS A 41 10.26 -0.46 3.52
N VAL A 42 9.92 0.31 4.57
CA VAL A 42 9.18 1.57 4.42
C VAL A 42 9.88 2.66 5.20
N TRP A 43 10.22 3.77 4.55
CA TRP A 43 10.96 4.89 5.15
C TRP A 43 10.30 6.23 4.81
N GLU A 44 10.75 7.29 5.44
CA GLU A 44 10.50 8.65 4.95
C GLU A 44 11.04 8.80 3.51
N ASP A 45 10.25 9.37 2.60
CA ASP A 45 10.65 9.54 1.21
C ASP A 45 11.55 10.78 1.01
N ARG A 46 12.59 10.92 1.83
CA ARG A 46 13.42 12.13 1.81
C ARG A 46 14.87 11.86 2.15
N CYS A 47 15.76 12.11 1.18
CA CYS A 47 17.20 12.01 1.38
C CYS A 47 17.71 13.14 2.32
N PRO A 48 18.37 12.83 3.45
CA PRO A 48 18.90 13.81 4.40
C PRO A 48 19.89 14.81 3.81
N HIS A 49 20.51 14.50 2.67
CA HIS A 49 21.47 15.39 2.03
C HIS A 49 20.81 16.67 1.47
N ARG A 50 19.84 16.52 0.55
CA ARG A 50 19.18 17.67 -0.13
C ARG A 50 17.68 17.47 -0.39
N GLY A 51 17.06 16.51 0.29
CA GLY A 51 15.62 16.30 0.25
C GLY A 51 15.07 15.67 -1.03
N MET A 52 15.93 15.10 -1.91
CA MET A 52 15.46 14.30 -3.04
C MET A 52 14.70 13.08 -2.54
N ARG A 53 13.59 12.75 -3.19
CA ARG A 53 12.81 11.56 -2.87
C ARG A 53 13.61 10.29 -3.13
N MET A 54 13.60 9.40 -2.15
CA MET A 54 14.27 8.09 -2.18
C MET A 54 13.51 7.08 -3.04
N SER A 55 12.22 7.29 -3.29
CA SER A 55 11.39 6.49 -4.21
C SER A 55 11.89 6.49 -5.65
N PHE A 56 12.64 7.52 -6.06
CA PHE A 56 13.34 7.56 -7.36
C PHE A 56 14.74 6.94 -7.31
N GLY A 57 15.17 6.41 -6.17
CA GLY A 57 16.47 5.80 -5.97
C GLY A 57 16.64 4.46 -6.69
N PHE A 58 17.84 3.90 -6.54
CA PHE A 58 18.18 2.60 -7.11
C PHE A 58 18.49 1.61 -5.99
N VAL A 59 17.71 0.54 -5.91
CA VAL A 59 17.98 -0.53 -4.96
C VAL A 59 19.07 -1.46 -5.50
N ARG A 60 20.06 -1.76 -4.67
CA ARG A 60 21.17 -2.68 -4.97
C ARG A 60 21.50 -3.48 -3.71
N GLY A 61 21.24 -4.78 -3.74
CA GLY A 61 21.39 -5.63 -2.57
C GLY A 61 20.37 -5.25 -1.50
N ASP A 62 20.88 -4.92 -0.32
CA ASP A 62 20.15 -4.44 0.86
C ASP A 62 20.33 -2.93 1.09
N HIS A 63 20.67 -2.20 0.02
CA HIS A 63 20.82 -0.75 0.03
C HIS A 63 19.96 -0.08 -1.04
N ILE A 64 19.62 1.19 -0.82
CA ILE A 64 19.05 2.08 -1.82
C ILE A 64 19.89 3.35 -1.95
N ALA A 65 20.28 3.65 -3.19
CA ALA A 65 21.07 4.83 -3.52
C ALA A 65 20.17 5.96 -4.04
N CYS A 66 20.34 7.16 -3.49
CA CYS A 66 19.62 8.35 -3.93
C CYS A 66 20.01 8.72 -5.36
N LEU A 67 19.02 8.92 -6.26
CA LEU A 67 19.24 9.32 -7.66
C LEU A 67 20.09 10.58 -7.81
N TYR A 68 20.05 11.50 -6.83
CA TYR A 68 20.66 12.81 -7.00
C TYR A 68 22.19 12.75 -6.92
N HIS A 69 22.75 12.20 -5.85
CA HIS A 69 24.21 12.18 -5.60
C HIS A 69 24.73 10.80 -5.24
N GLY A 70 23.91 9.75 -5.37
CA GLY A 70 24.30 8.37 -5.10
C GLY A 70 24.60 8.04 -3.64
N TRP A 71 24.21 8.88 -2.68
CA TRP A 71 24.30 8.53 -1.26
C TRP A 71 23.50 7.25 -1.03
N ALA A 72 24.15 6.20 -0.53
CA ALA A 72 23.55 4.89 -0.36
C ALA A 72 23.26 4.62 1.11
N TYR A 73 22.06 4.11 1.36
CA TYR A 73 21.54 3.85 2.70
C TYR A 73 21.21 2.36 2.83
N ASP A 74 21.56 1.76 3.97
CA ASP A 74 21.22 0.37 4.31
C ASP A 74 19.77 0.22 4.76
N THR A 75 19.32 -1.01 5.06
CA THR A 75 17.95 -1.31 5.52
C THR A 75 17.50 -0.55 6.77
N ALA A 76 18.44 -0.09 7.60
CA ALA A 76 18.17 0.70 8.81
C ALA A 76 18.18 2.22 8.53
N GLY A 77 18.19 2.62 7.25
CA GLY A 77 18.22 4.00 6.82
C GLY A 77 19.56 4.69 7.07
N GLN A 78 20.61 3.98 7.49
CA GLN A 78 21.93 4.57 7.75
C GLN A 78 22.66 4.80 6.44
N CYS A 79 23.19 6.01 6.24
CA CYS A 79 24.07 6.28 5.11
C CYS A 79 25.36 5.50 5.28
N GLN A 80 25.67 4.64 4.32
CA GLN A 80 26.87 3.79 4.32
C GLN A 80 27.91 4.27 3.31
N TYR A 81 27.51 5.04 2.31
CA TYR A 81 28.41 5.43 1.23
C TYR A 81 28.05 6.78 0.63
N ILE A 82 29.07 7.63 0.47
CA ILE A 82 29.00 8.94 -0.18
C ILE A 82 29.97 8.94 -1.36
N PRO A 83 29.49 8.85 -2.62
CA PRO A 83 30.37 8.69 -3.78
C PRO A 83 31.42 9.78 -3.97
N ALA A 84 31.11 11.02 -3.56
CA ALA A 84 32.05 12.15 -3.65
C ALA A 84 33.19 12.08 -2.61
N HIS A 85 33.02 11.26 -1.55
CA HIS A 85 33.98 11.06 -0.47
C HIS A 85 34.08 9.56 -0.15
N PRO A 86 34.62 8.75 -1.07
CA PRO A 86 34.52 7.28 -0.99
C PRO A 86 35.26 6.68 0.22
N ASP A 87 36.31 7.35 0.72
CA ASP A 87 37.11 6.91 1.86
C ASP A 87 36.61 7.48 3.20
N LEU A 88 35.54 8.28 3.19
CA LEU A 88 35.00 8.90 4.40
C LEU A 88 34.25 7.85 5.24
N GLU A 89 34.61 7.75 6.51
CA GLU A 89 33.75 7.11 7.51
C GLU A 89 32.50 7.97 7.71
N VAL A 90 31.37 7.50 7.17
CA VAL A 90 30.13 8.27 7.17
C VAL A 90 29.62 8.46 8.61
N PRO A 91 29.31 9.70 9.03
CA PRO A 91 28.74 9.94 10.35
C PRO A 91 27.45 9.17 10.60
N LYS A 92 27.34 8.53 11.77
CA LYS A 92 26.15 7.77 12.22
C LYS A 92 24.88 8.62 12.41
N THR A 93 25.01 9.94 12.35
CA THR A 93 23.89 10.89 12.41
C THR A 93 23.20 11.05 11.06
N ILE A 94 23.81 10.63 9.96
CA ILE A 94 23.22 10.70 8.62
C ILE A 94 22.33 9.47 8.41
N LYS A 95 21.04 9.63 8.76
CA LYS A 95 20.04 8.58 8.67
C LYS A 95 18.73 9.08 8.06
N ILE A 96 18.08 8.21 7.30
CA ILE A 96 16.68 8.35 6.91
C ILE A 96 15.81 7.74 8.02
N PRO A 97 14.75 8.43 8.48
CA PRO A 97 13.77 7.82 9.39
C PRO A 97 13.13 6.57 8.77
N THR A 98 13.13 5.48 9.53
CA THR A 98 12.52 4.21 9.11
C THR A 98 11.20 3.96 9.84
N TYR A 99 10.34 3.15 9.25
CA TYR A 99 9.05 2.78 9.80
C TYR A 99 8.97 1.27 9.96
N SER A 100 8.19 0.81 10.95
CA SER A 100 7.95 -0.62 11.11
C SER A 100 7.23 -1.14 9.88
N THR A 101 7.71 -2.25 9.31
CA THR A 101 7.18 -2.83 8.08
C THR A 101 6.91 -4.31 8.26
N VAL A 102 5.73 -4.76 7.84
CA VAL A 102 5.34 -6.17 7.85
C VAL A 102 4.63 -6.49 6.53
N GLU A 103 5.02 -7.60 5.92
CA GLU A 103 4.29 -8.14 4.78
C GLU A 103 3.38 -9.27 5.24
N LYS A 104 2.07 -9.09 5.05
CA LYS A 104 1.06 -10.07 5.46
C LYS A 104 -0.18 -9.97 4.57
N ASN A 105 -0.80 -11.11 4.27
CA ASN A 105 -1.99 -11.22 3.42
C ASN A 105 -1.79 -10.58 2.03
N GLY A 106 -0.59 -10.68 1.44
CA GLY A 106 -0.27 -10.08 0.14
C GLY A 106 -0.18 -8.55 0.14
N ILE A 107 -0.10 -7.92 1.31
CA ILE A 107 -0.06 -6.46 1.51
C ILE A 107 1.18 -6.11 2.32
N ILE A 108 1.83 -5.00 1.97
CA ILE A 108 2.86 -4.36 2.79
C ILE A 108 2.14 -3.39 3.73
N TRP A 109 2.29 -3.63 5.02
CA TRP A 109 1.77 -2.80 6.11
C TRP A 109 2.90 -2.02 6.74
N THR A 110 2.61 -0.82 7.20
CA THR A 110 3.53 0.00 7.97
C THR A 110 2.86 0.64 9.18
N ALA A 111 3.61 0.81 10.26
CA ALA A 111 3.27 1.76 11.31
C ALA A 111 4.29 2.91 11.24
N LEU A 112 3.85 4.17 11.31
CA LEU A 112 4.70 5.37 11.24
C LEU A 112 5.56 5.60 12.51
N THR A 113 6.05 4.50 13.09
CA THR A 113 6.96 4.42 14.24
C THR A 113 7.86 3.21 14.06
N GLU A 114 9.05 3.24 14.65
CA GLU A 114 9.90 2.04 14.76
C GLU A 114 9.42 1.12 15.89
N GLY A 115 9.67 -0.19 15.77
CA GLY A 115 9.40 -1.17 16.83
C GLY A 115 7.92 -1.40 17.16
N ALA A 116 7.00 -1.15 16.22
CA ALA A 116 5.58 -1.41 16.43
C ALA A 116 5.29 -2.92 16.60
N ASP A 117 4.37 -3.26 17.49
CA ASP A 117 3.97 -4.65 17.72
C ASP A 117 3.21 -5.22 16.51
N ILE A 118 3.73 -6.31 15.95
CA ILE A 118 3.15 -7.03 14.82
C ILE A 118 1.79 -7.66 15.14
N ALA A 119 1.45 -7.86 16.42
CA ALA A 119 0.15 -8.39 16.82
C ALA A 119 -1.04 -7.57 16.30
N GLY A 120 -0.83 -6.29 15.97
CA GLY A 120 -1.85 -5.42 15.36
C GLY A 120 -2.06 -5.61 13.85
N VAL A 121 -1.26 -6.43 13.16
CA VAL A 121 -1.42 -6.70 11.72
C VAL A 121 -2.49 -7.77 11.51
N PRO A 122 -3.45 -7.57 10.58
CA PRO A 122 -4.48 -8.57 10.31
C PRO A 122 -3.90 -9.92 9.90
N ASP A 123 -4.34 -11.00 10.58
CA ASP A 123 -4.09 -12.38 10.16
C ASP A 123 -5.38 -13.01 9.66
N VAL A 124 -5.59 -12.96 8.35
CA VAL A 124 -6.91 -13.18 7.74
C VAL A 124 -6.95 -14.50 6.97
N ALA A 125 -5.86 -14.86 6.30
CA ALA A 125 -5.77 -16.06 5.49
C ALA A 125 -4.31 -16.48 5.27
N ALA A 126 -4.08 -17.79 5.16
CA ALA A 126 -2.79 -18.35 4.80
C ALA A 126 -2.42 -18.07 3.33
N ASP A 127 -3.43 -18.10 2.45
CA ASP A 127 -3.27 -17.85 1.02
C ASP A 127 -4.00 -16.57 0.62
N ALA A 128 -3.25 -15.65 0.01
CA ALA A 128 -3.71 -14.34 -0.38
C ALA A 128 -3.09 -13.96 -1.73
N THR A 129 -3.92 -13.62 -2.70
CA THR A 129 -3.47 -13.21 -4.04
C THR A 129 -3.79 -11.74 -4.31
N PRO A 130 -2.77 -10.90 -4.50
CA PRO A 130 -2.95 -9.51 -4.91
C PRO A 130 -3.77 -9.39 -6.21
N VAL A 131 -4.84 -8.60 -6.16
CA VAL A 131 -5.68 -8.30 -7.34
C VAL A 131 -5.20 -6.99 -7.96
N ARG A 132 -5.44 -5.86 -7.27
CA ARG A 132 -4.94 -4.52 -7.65
C ARG A 132 -5.10 -3.51 -6.51
N SER A 133 -4.37 -2.41 -6.60
CA SER A 133 -4.65 -1.20 -5.84
C SER A 133 -5.56 -0.26 -6.64
N LEU A 134 -6.51 0.39 -5.98
CA LEU A 134 -7.30 1.49 -6.51
C LEU A 134 -6.92 2.77 -5.79
N TYR A 135 -6.81 3.86 -6.52
CA TYR A 135 -6.63 5.20 -5.95
C TYR A 135 -7.81 6.04 -6.40
N VAL A 136 -8.58 6.54 -5.44
CA VAL A 136 -9.85 7.26 -5.67
C VAL A 136 -9.86 8.58 -4.93
N ASP A 137 -10.46 9.60 -5.54
CA ASP A 137 -10.56 10.95 -4.98
C ASP A 137 -11.82 11.09 -4.11
N CYS A 138 -11.91 10.23 -3.09
CA CYS A 138 -12.94 10.27 -2.06
C CYS A 138 -12.39 9.92 -0.68
N THR A 139 -13.18 10.19 0.36
CA THR A 139 -12.83 9.82 1.75
C THR A 139 -12.93 8.30 1.98
N PRO A 140 -12.22 7.75 2.98
CA PRO A 140 -12.37 6.35 3.38
C PRO A 140 -13.83 5.97 3.73
N ALA A 141 -14.60 6.91 4.32
CA ALA A 141 -16.00 6.70 4.64
C ALA A 141 -16.87 6.53 3.39
N THR A 142 -16.62 7.33 2.34
CA THR A 142 -17.30 7.21 1.05
C THR A 142 -16.95 5.88 0.37
N ALA A 143 -15.67 5.50 0.37
CA ALA A 143 -15.23 4.20 -0.15
C ALA A 143 -15.94 3.04 0.58
N LEU A 144 -15.95 3.06 1.91
CA LEU A 144 -16.64 2.05 2.73
C LEU A 144 -18.14 1.99 2.42
N ALA A 145 -18.81 3.12 2.23
CA ALA A 145 -20.23 3.16 1.88
C ALA A 145 -20.52 2.45 0.55
N ALA A 146 -19.66 2.63 -0.47
CA ALA A 146 -19.79 1.93 -1.74
C ALA A 146 -19.50 0.43 -1.63
N LEU A 147 -18.55 0.03 -0.78
CA LEU A 147 -18.27 -1.39 -0.53
C LEU A 147 -19.45 -2.10 0.13
N LYS A 148 -20.21 -1.43 1.03
CA LYS A 148 -21.38 -2.03 1.71
C LYS A 148 -22.52 -2.43 0.78
N THR A 149 -22.60 -1.87 -0.42
CA THR A 149 -23.67 -2.15 -1.39
C THR A 149 -23.17 -2.90 -2.62
N THR A 150 -21.91 -3.33 -2.61
CA THR A 150 -21.28 -3.96 -3.77
C THR A 150 -21.71 -5.41 -3.95
N SER A 151 -21.54 -5.92 -5.16
CA SER A 151 -21.68 -7.34 -5.49
C SER A 151 -20.37 -7.85 -6.04
N LEU A 152 -19.91 -9.02 -5.58
CA LEU A 152 -18.66 -9.61 -6.06
C LEU A 152 -18.90 -10.59 -7.21
N PRO A 153 -18.01 -10.62 -8.21
CA PRO A 153 -18.04 -11.62 -9.26
C PRO A 153 -17.87 -13.03 -8.68
N GLN A 154 -18.53 -13.99 -9.32
CA GLN A 154 -18.43 -15.41 -9.02
C GLN A 154 -17.63 -16.13 -10.12
N PRO A 155 -17.05 -17.32 -9.86
CA PRO A 155 -16.35 -18.08 -10.89
C PRO A 155 -17.26 -18.46 -12.06
N SER A 156 -18.54 -18.66 -11.77
CA SER A 156 -19.58 -18.96 -12.73
C SER A 156 -20.88 -18.30 -12.28
N GLY A 157 -21.60 -17.68 -13.21
CA GLY A 157 -22.88 -17.03 -12.93
C GLY A 157 -22.76 -15.53 -12.64
N PRO A 158 -23.88 -14.89 -12.23
CA PRO A 158 -23.92 -13.46 -11.98
C PRO A 158 -23.13 -13.08 -10.72
N ALA A 159 -22.79 -11.79 -10.59
CA ALA A 159 -22.27 -11.24 -9.34
C ALA A 159 -23.33 -11.35 -8.23
N ILE A 160 -22.86 -11.60 -7.01
CA ILE A 160 -23.72 -11.79 -5.83
C ILE A 160 -23.46 -10.65 -4.84
N PRO A 161 -24.49 -10.07 -4.19
CA PRO A 161 -24.32 -9.09 -3.13
C PRO A 161 -23.34 -9.57 -2.05
N ALA A 162 -22.40 -8.71 -1.68
CA ALA A 162 -21.36 -9.05 -0.73
C ALA A 162 -21.78 -8.68 0.69
N ALA A 163 -21.55 -9.59 1.64
CA ALA A 163 -21.50 -9.25 3.05
C ALA A 163 -20.16 -8.55 3.35
N LEU A 164 -20.17 -7.55 4.24
CA LEU A 164 -18.99 -6.81 4.65
C LEU A 164 -18.75 -6.98 6.15
N ASP A 165 -17.59 -7.51 6.50
CA ASP A 165 -17.12 -7.65 7.88
C ASP A 165 -15.89 -6.77 8.13
N ALA A 166 -15.86 -6.07 9.26
CA ALA A 166 -14.68 -5.30 9.66
C ALA A 166 -13.60 -6.21 10.26
N VAL A 167 -12.38 -6.11 9.72
CA VAL A 167 -11.20 -6.80 10.24
C VAL A 167 -10.38 -5.84 11.10
N LEU A 168 -10.19 -4.61 10.62
CA LEU A 168 -9.67 -3.45 11.35
C LEU A 168 -10.50 -2.21 10.98
N HIS A 169 -10.21 -1.09 11.62
CA HIS A 169 -10.84 0.21 11.28
C HIS A 169 -10.61 0.62 9.81
N ASN A 170 -9.49 0.20 9.21
CA ASN A 170 -9.09 0.47 7.83
C ASN A 170 -8.96 -0.82 6.99
N CYS A 171 -9.57 -1.93 7.40
CA CYS A 171 -9.48 -3.18 6.67
C CYS A 171 -10.78 -3.98 6.78
N TRP A 172 -11.33 -4.39 5.65
CA TRP A 172 -12.64 -5.06 5.56
C TRP A 172 -12.54 -6.33 4.73
N ARG A 173 -13.30 -7.34 5.14
CA ARG A 173 -13.53 -8.56 4.36
C ARG A 173 -14.87 -8.46 3.65
N LEU A 174 -14.88 -8.76 2.35
CA LEU A 174 -16.11 -8.93 1.59
C LEU A 174 -16.26 -10.39 1.21
N THR A 175 -17.44 -10.94 1.45
CA THR A 175 -17.77 -12.34 1.16
C THR A 175 -19.04 -12.42 0.32
N ALA A 176 -18.97 -13.12 -0.82
CA ALA A 176 -20.14 -13.43 -1.62
C ALA A 176 -20.00 -14.83 -2.24
N GLY A 177 -20.87 -15.76 -1.84
CA GLY A 177 -20.74 -17.17 -2.24
C GLY A 177 -19.41 -17.74 -1.74
N ASN A 178 -18.58 -18.23 -2.68
CA ASN A 178 -17.24 -18.74 -2.38
C ASN A 178 -16.14 -17.70 -2.61
N THR A 179 -16.48 -16.49 -3.07
CA THR A 179 -15.52 -15.41 -3.29
C THR A 179 -15.32 -14.62 -2.00
N GLU A 180 -14.09 -14.60 -1.49
CA GLU A 180 -13.68 -13.76 -0.37
C GLU A 180 -12.57 -12.81 -0.79
N VAL A 181 -12.74 -11.50 -0.53
CA VAL A 181 -11.69 -10.50 -0.76
C VAL A 181 -11.42 -9.70 0.50
N LEU A 182 -10.14 -9.39 0.73
CA LEU A 182 -9.70 -8.42 1.72
C LEU A 182 -9.48 -7.08 1.03
N ILE A 183 -10.05 -6.02 1.59
CA ILE A 183 -9.84 -4.64 1.17
C ILE A 183 -9.13 -3.91 2.30
N ALA A 184 -7.88 -3.52 2.08
CA ALA A 184 -7.13 -2.68 3.02
C ALA A 184 -7.11 -1.24 2.51
N CYS A 185 -7.48 -0.31 3.38
CA CYS A 185 -7.71 1.09 3.07
C CYS A 185 -6.57 1.96 3.58
N GLN A 186 -5.93 2.67 2.65
CA GLN A 186 -4.91 3.65 2.92
C GLN A 186 -5.52 5.05 2.83
N SER A 187 -5.50 5.80 3.92
CA SER A 187 -5.77 7.24 3.85
C SER A 187 -4.54 7.95 3.29
N ILE A 188 -4.70 8.61 2.14
CA ILE A 188 -3.61 9.31 1.44
C ILE A 188 -3.63 10.79 1.81
N GLY A 189 -4.82 11.35 1.99
CA GLY A 189 -5.07 12.73 2.43
C GLY A 189 -6.58 12.97 2.59
N ASN A 190 -6.97 14.23 2.83
CA ASN A 190 -8.33 14.59 3.26
C ASN A 190 -9.48 14.11 2.35
N ASN A 191 -9.22 13.89 1.05
CA ASN A 191 -10.22 13.36 0.11
C ASN A 191 -9.58 12.43 -0.92
N ARG A 192 -8.61 11.62 -0.49
CA ARG A 192 -7.94 10.66 -1.36
C ARG A 192 -7.65 9.38 -0.62
N THR A 193 -8.03 8.27 -1.22
CA THR A 193 -7.98 6.95 -0.60
C THR A 193 -7.35 5.94 -1.54
N GLY A 194 -6.46 5.10 -1.00
CA GLY A 194 -5.98 3.87 -1.63
C GLY A 194 -6.78 2.67 -1.11
N LEU A 195 -7.23 1.78 -2.01
CA LEU A 195 -7.81 0.49 -1.64
C LEU A 195 -6.95 -0.63 -2.23
N HIS A 196 -6.32 -1.42 -1.38
CA HIS A 196 -5.53 -2.59 -1.77
C HIS A 196 -6.40 -3.82 -1.70
N ILE A 197 -6.65 -4.43 -2.86
CA ILE A 197 -7.61 -5.52 -3.02
C ILE A 197 -6.84 -6.83 -3.17
N VAL A 198 -7.16 -7.79 -2.31
CA VAL A 198 -6.56 -9.12 -2.30
C VAL A 198 -7.66 -10.16 -2.29
N LEU A 199 -7.54 -11.17 -3.14
CA LEU A 199 -8.41 -12.33 -3.11
C LEU A 199 -7.87 -13.35 -2.10
N LEU A 200 -8.74 -13.86 -1.25
CA LEU A 200 -8.39 -14.83 -0.22
C LEU A 200 -8.72 -16.26 -0.69
N GLY A 201 -7.90 -17.22 -0.28
CA GLY A 201 -8.14 -18.65 -0.50
C GLY A 201 -7.32 -19.28 -1.63
N ALA A 202 -7.73 -20.48 -2.06
CA ALA A 202 -6.91 -21.38 -2.87
C ALA A 202 -6.57 -20.86 -4.28
N THR A 203 -5.40 -21.28 -4.79
CA THR A 203 -4.81 -20.84 -6.06
C THR A 203 -5.64 -21.16 -7.31
N ALA A 204 -6.32 -22.30 -7.34
CA ALA A 204 -7.17 -22.69 -8.49
C ALA A 204 -8.39 -21.78 -8.66
N HIS A 205 -9.05 -21.41 -7.55
CA HIS A 205 -10.15 -20.46 -7.53
C HIS A 205 -9.68 -19.04 -7.87
N THR A 206 -8.46 -18.72 -7.42
CA THR A 206 -7.82 -17.43 -7.64
C THR A 206 -7.64 -17.09 -9.12
N ALA A 207 -7.13 -18.02 -9.92
CA ALA A 207 -6.88 -17.77 -11.34
C ALA A 207 -8.15 -17.39 -12.11
N ALA A 208 -9.28 -18.05 -11.80
CA ALA A 208 -10.57 -17.78 -12.43
C ALA A 208 -11.16 -16.42 -12.03
N LEU A 209 -10.90 -15.97 -10.80
CA LEU A 209 -11.51 -14.76 -10.25
C LEU A 209 -10.67 -13.49 -10.36
N ARG A 210 -9.35 -13.60 -10.55
CA ARG A 210 -8.46 -12.41 -10.56
C ARG A 210 -8.87 -11.38 -11.60
N ALA A 211 -9.12 -11.79 -12.85
CA ALA A 211 -9.53 -10.86 -13.91
C ALA A 211 -10.94 -10.29 -13.72
N PRO A 212 -11.99 -11.08 -13.37
CA PRO A 212 -13.28 -10.54 -12.96
C PRO A 212 -13.20 -9.54 -11.80
N LEU A 213 -12.43 -9.83 -10.76
CA LEU A 213 -12.24 -8.94 -9.62
C LEU A 213 -11.51 -7.66 -10.01
N ALA A 214 -10.52 -7.73 -10.90
CA ALA A 214 -9.85 -6.53 -11.40
C ALA A 214 -10.82 -5.61 -12.18
N ARG A 215 -11.74 -6.17 -12.96
CA ARG A 215 -12.79 -5.41 -13.65
C ARG A 215 -13.82 -4.83 -12.68
N TRP A 216 -14.26 -5.61 -11.69
CA TRP A 216 -15.13 -5.13 -10.62
C TRP A 216 -14.49 -3.94 -9.88
N ALA A 217 -13.20 -4.04 -9.54
CA ALA A 217 -12.46 -2.98 -8.89
C ALA A 217 -12.38 -1.70 -9.76
N GLU A 218 -12.22 -1.84 -11.08
CA GLU A 218 -12.29 -0.71 -12.02
C GLU A 218 -13.69 -0.06 -12.05
N GLN A 219 -14.76 -0.87 -12.07
CA GLN A 219 -16.13 -0.37 -12.00
C GLN A 219 -16.42 0.35 -10.67
N LEU A 220 -15.91 -0.18 -9.55
CA LEU A 220 -16.00 0.45 -8.24
C LEU A 220 -15.31 1.83 -8.26
N ARG A 221 -14.10 1.93 -8.84
CA ARG A 221 -13.41 3.21 -9.02
C ARG A 221 -14.27 4.20 -9.80
N HIS A 222 -14.80 3.80 -10.96
CA HIS A 222 -15.67 4.66 -11.76
C HIS A 222 -16.92 5.11 -11.01
N ALA A 223 -17.55 4.22 -10.24
CA ALA A 223 -18.72 4.58 -9.45
C ALA A 223 -18.39 5.62 -8.36
N LEU A 224 -17.25 5.48 -7.69
CA LEU A 224 -16.77 6.41 -6.67
C LEU A 224 -16.43 7.79 -7.25
N GLU A 225 -15.77 7.84 -8.40
CA GLU A 225 -15.39 9.08 -9.09
C GLU A 225 -16.61 9.81 -9.67
N ASN A 226 -17.57 9.07 -10.25
CA ASN A 226 -18.79 9.68 -10.82
C ASN A 226 -19.79 10.16 -9.77
N SER A 227 -19.79 9.56 -8.57
CA SER A 227 -20.63 10.00 -7.45
C SER A 227 -20.11 11.27 -6.78
N ALA A 228 -18.87 11.68 -7.06
CA ALA A 228 -18.20 12.82 -6.45
C ALA A 228 -18.34 14.13 -7.25
N THR A 229 -19.02 14.12 -8.40
CA THR A 229 -19.25 15.35 -9.19
C THR A 229 -20.43 16.12 -8.59
N PRO A 230 -20.24 17.31 -7.98
CA PRO A 230 -21.36 18.18 -7.69
C PRO A 230 -21.90 18.69 -9.03
N ALA A 231 -23.22 18.79 -9.17
CA ALA A 231 -23.82 19.55 -10.25
C ALA A 231 -23.13 20.92 -10.32
N MET A 232 -22.55 21.26 -11.47
CA MET A 232 -22.14 22.63 -11.75
C MET A 232 -23.38 23.49 -11.53
N ALA A 233 -23.41 24.25 -10.44
CA ALA A 233 -24.41 25.27 -10.26
C ALA A 233 -24.26 26.23 -11.46
N GLU A 234 -25.27 26.24 -12.32
CA GLU A 234 -25.44 27.25 -13.36
C GLU A 234 -25.32 28.61 -12.68
N VAL A 235 -24.25 29.34 -13.01
CA VAL A 235 -24.15 30.76 -12.70
C VAL A 235 -25.09 31.44 -13.68
N ALA A 236 -26.30 31.73 -13.21
CA ALA A 236 -27.24 32.66 -13.83
C ALA A 236 -26.74 34.09 -13.70
#